data_AF-A0AA42T653-F1
#
_entry.id   AF-A0AA42T653-F1
#
_cell.length_a   1.000
_cell.length_b   1.000
_cell.length_c   1.000
_cell.angle_alpha   90.00
_cell.angle_beta   90.00
_cell.angle_gamma   90.00
#
_symmetry.space_group_name_H-M   'P 1'
#
loop_
_entity.id
_entity.type
_entity.pdbx_description
1 polymer ?
#
loop_
_entity_poly.entity_id
_entity_poly.type
_entity_poly.pdbx_seq_one_letter_code
_entity_poly.pdbx_strand_id
1 'polypeptide(L)'
;MGNRWHADQENNMRPDVVPLPCPWCGLSSVVTDTELFKHEYMSAWEAQSSCHECGAKGPDTGIARFPDHPLLNEYKNVDWEDEREVVNFAVQIWNIRK
;
A
#
# COMPACT_ATOMS: atom_id res chain seq x y z
N MET A 1 -15.25 4.04 2.22
CA MET A 1 -15.32 2.62 2.65
C MET A 1 -13.94 2.08 2.40
N GLY A 2 -13.24 1.67 3.46
CA GLY A 2 -11.89 1.13 3.32
C GLY A 2 -11.93 -0.40 3.28
N ASN A 3 -11.03 -1.00 2.50
CA ASN A 3 -10.82 -2.45 2.48
C ASN A 3 -9.48 -2.77 3.14
N ARG A 4 -9.35 -4.02 3.61
CA ARG A 4 -8.10 -4.55 4.17
C ARG A 4 -7.63 -5.73 3.33
N TRP A 5 -6.49 -5.55 2.68
CA TRP A 5 -5.83 -6.51 1.81
C TRP A 5 -4.79 -7.29 2.59
N HIS A 6 -4.86 -8.62 2.58
CA HIS A 6 -3.90 -9.47 3.28
C HIS A 6 -3.08 -10.29 2.29
N ALA A 7 -1.78 -10.43 2.55
CA ALA A 7 -0.89 -11.20 1.67
C ALA A 7 -1.20 -12.71 1.62
N ASP A 8 -1.89 -13.23 2.63
CA ASP A 8 -2.26 -14.65 2.79
C ASP A 8 -3.72 -14.95 2.45
N GLN A 9 -4.52 -13.95 2.03
CA GLN A 9 -5.90 -14.19 1.62
C GLN A 9 -5.94 -14.99 0.30
N GLU A 10 -6.83 -15.99 0.25
CA GLU A 10 -7.07 -16.82 -0.94
C GLU A 10 -8.13 -16.23 -1.90
N ASN A 11 -8.56 -14.98 -1.67
CA ASN A 11 -9.56 -14.30 -2.48
C ASN A 11 -8.92 -13.22 -3.39
N ASN A 12 -9.76 -12.46 -4.12
CA ASN A 12 -9.33 -11.34 -4.97
C ASN A 12 -8.82 -10.10 -4.19
N MET A 13 -8.55 -10.20 -2.88
CA MET A 13 -8.00 -9.12 -2.04
C MET A 13 -6.56 -9.39 -1.60
N ARG A 14 -5.84 -10.21 -2.37
CA ARG A 14 -4.39 -10.41 -2.25
C ARG A 14 -3.63 -9.43 -3.15
N PRO A 15 -2.65 -8.67 -2.62
CA PRO A 15 -1.73 -7.88 -3.44
C PRO A 15 -0.90 -8.77 -4.37
N ASP A 16 -0.60 -8.27 -5.57
CA ASP A 16 0.27 -8.94 -6.55
C ASP A 16 1.75 -8.79 -6.18
N VAL A 17 2.10 -7.69 -5.50
CA VAL A 17 3.44 -7.46 -4.97
C VAL A 17 3.60 -8.19 -3.64
N VAL A 18 4.67 -8.98 -3.51
CA VAL A 18 4.98 -9.70 -2.27
C VAL A 18 5.62 -8.75 -1.26
N PRO A 19 5.05 -8.60 -0.04
CA PRO A 19 5.63 -7.76 0.99
C PRO A 19 6.86 -8.40 1.65
N LEU A 20 7.88 -7.60 1.94
CA LEU A 20 9.03 -7.98 2.75
C LEU A 20 8.62 -8.14 4.23
N PRO A 21 9.26 -9.06 4.99
CA PRO A 21 8.95 -9.28 6.39
C PRO A 21 9.08 -8.00 7.22
N CYS A 22 8.20 -7.83 8.22
CA CYS A 22 8.23 -6.71 9.14
C CYS A 22 9.61 -6.55 9.81
N PRO A 23 10.23 -5.36 9.82
CA PRO A 23 11.57 -5.19 10.37
C PRO A 23 11.57 -5.24 11.91
N TRP A 24 10.42 -5.06 12.56
CA TRP A 24 10.29 -5.07 14.01
C TRP A 24 10.05 -6.47 14.58
N CYS A 25 9.17 -7.27 13.97
CA CYS A 25 8.83 -8.61 14.46
C CYS A 25 9.33 -9.76 13.57
N GLY A 26 9.84 -9.48 12.37
CA GLY A 26 10.35 -10.49 11.42
C GLY A 26 9.27 -11.29 10.69
N LEU A 27 7.99 -11.04 10.95
CA LEU A 27 6.88 -11.79 10.35
C LEU A 27 6.46 -11.19 9.01
N SER A 28 6.05 -12.04 8.07
CA SER A 28 5.55 -11.67 6.74
C SER A 28 4.03 -11.41 6.71
N SER A 29 3.41 -11.25 7.87
CA SER A 29 1.99 -10.94 8.02
C SER A 29 1.75 -9.44 7.84
N VAL A 30 1.76 -9.02 6.57
CA VAL A 30 1.58 -7.62 6.17
C VAL A 30 0.20 -7.45 5.56
N VAL A 31 -0.50 -6.42 6.03
CA VAL A 31 -1.79 -5.96 5.53
C VAL A 31 -1.65 -4.61 4.88
N THR A 32 -2.52 -4.32 3.92
CA THR A 32 -2.65 -3.00 3.32
C THR A 32 -4.09 -2.53 3.48
N ASP A 33 -4.27 -1.43 4.18
CA ASP A 33 -5.57 -0.78 4.33
C ASP A 33 -5.72 0.27 3.22
N THR A 34 -6.89 0.31 2.59
CA THR A 34 -7.23 1.28 1.54
C THR A 34 -8.30 2.24 2.01
N GLU A 35 -8.31 3.45 1.46
CA GLU A 35 -9.39 4.42 1.66
C GLU A 35 -9.75 5.09 0.33
N LEU A 36 -11.05 5.10 0.00
CA LEU A 36 -11.56 5.76 -1.21
C LEU A 36 -11.92 7.21 -0.92
N PHE A 37 -11.19 8.13 -1.55
CA PHE A 37 -11.47 9.55 -1.58
C PHE A 37 -12.32 9.88 -2.81
N LYS A 38 -13.56 10.32 -2.56
CA LYS A 38 -14.47 10.76 -3.63
C LYS A 38 -14.39 12.27 -3.77
N HIS A 39 -13.96 12.73 -4.93
CA HIS A 39 -14.06 14.11 -5.36
C HIS A 39 -15.28 14.30 -6.28
N GLU A 40 -15.55 15.54 -6.70
CA GLU A 40 -16.74 15.88 -7.50
C GLU A 40 -16.76 15.18 -8.87
N TYR A 41 -15.58 14.95 -9.47
CA TYR A 41 -15.44 14.40 -10.83
C TYR A 41 -14.52 13.18 -10.93
N MET A 42 -13.86 12.78 -9.83
CA MET A 42 -12.90 11.67 -9.80
C MET A 42 -12.95 10.97 -8.45
N SER A 43 -12.55 9.70 -8.41
CA SER A 43 -12.37 8.97 -7.16
C SER A 43 -10.96 8.43 -7.11
N ALA A 44 -10.24 8.68 -6.01
CA ALA A 44 -8.88 8.21 -5.84
C ALA A 44 -8.78 7.32 -4.60
N TRP A 45 -7.96 6.29 -4.68
CA TRP A 45 -7.61 5.48 -3.52
C TRP A 45 -6.33 6.01 -2.88
N GLU A 46 -6.26 5.98 -1.55
CA GLU A 46 -4.99 5.92 -0.83
C GLU A 46 -4.85 4.56 -0.16
N ALA A 47 -3.63 4.16 0.10
CA ALA A 47 -3.34 2.93 0.82
C ALA A 47 -2.17 3.08 1.79
N GLN A 48 -2.17 2.26 2.84
CA GLN A 48 -1.08 2.18 3.80
C GLN A 48 -0.87 0.74 4.23
N SER A 49 0.37 0.26 4.12
CA SER A 49 0.74 -1.07 4.59
C SER A 49 1.14 -1.05 6.07
N SER A 50 0.76 -2.10 6.79
CA SER A 50 1.16 -2.32 8.18
C SER A 50 1.37 -3.79 8.48
N CYS A 51 2.13 -4.09 9.52
CA CYS A 51 2.24 -5.45 10.03
C CYS A 51 1.01 -5.78 10.87
N HIS A 52 0.31 -6.86 10.52
CA HIS A 52 -0.88 -7.33 11.22
C HIS A 52 -0.57 -7.74 12.68
N GLU A 53 0.58 -8.37 12.91
CA GLU A 53 0.92 -8.98 14.20
C GLU A 53 1.41 -7.97 15.25
N CYS A 54 2.25 -7.03 14.83
CA CYS A 54 2.83 -6.04 15.77
C CYS A 54 2.22 -4.63 15.62
N GLY A 55 1.37 -4.40 14.62
CA GLY A 55 0.73 -3.12 14.37
C GLY A 55 1.64 -2.03 13.81
N ALA A 56 2.91 -2.35 13.51
CA ALA A 56 3.83 -1.37 12.96
C ALA A 56 3.40 -0.91 11.57
N LYS A 57 3.29 0.41 11.38
CA LYS A 57 2.79 1.03 10.16
C LYS A 57 3.94 1.54 9.30
N GLY A 58 3.83 1.31 8.00
CA GLY A 58 4.65 2.00 7.01
C GLY A 58 4.06 3.37 6.66
N PRO A 59 4.79 4.19 5.89
CA PRO A 59 4.22 5.37 5.26
C PRO A 59 3.02 5.01 4.37
N ASP A 60 2.07 5.93 4.24
CA ASP A 60 1.03 5.85 3.22
C ASP A 60 1.57 6.13 1.80
N THR A 61 0.74 5.88 0.79
CA THR A 61 1.07 6.11 -0.63
C THR A 61 1.45 7.55 -0.97
N GLY A 62 1.06 8.53 -0.15
CA GLY A 62 1.38 9.94 -0.34
C GLY A 62 2.85 10.29 -0.17
N ILE A 63 3.64 9.48 0.55
CA ILE A 63 5.08 9.73 0.73
C ILE A 63 5.84 9.75 -0.59
N ALA A 64 5.38 9.03 -1.59
CA ALA A 64 6.08 8.93 -2.87
C ALA A 64 5.87 10.14 -3.79
N ARG A 65 5.01 11.09 -3.39
CA ARG A 65 4.83 12.37 -4.08
C ARG A 65 6.07 13.27 -3.98
N PHE A 66 6.92 13.07 -2.96
CA PHE A 66 8.09 13.93 -2.74
C PHE A 66 9.15 13.71 -3.83
N PRO A 67 9.77 14.78 -4.37
CA PRO A 67 10.71 14.68 -5.49
C PRO A 67 11.92 13.76 -5.25
N ASP A 68 12.37 13.66 -4.00
CA ASP A 68 13.54 12.84 -3.64
C ASP A 68 13.17 11.39 -3.29
N HIS A 69 11.88 11.03 -3.37
CA HIS A 69 11.44 9.69 -3.03
C HIS A 69 11.83 8.70 -4.14
N PRO A 70 12.40 7.51 -3.80
CA PRO A 70 12.83 6.54 -4.79
C PRO A 70 11.72 6.07 -5.74
N LEU A 71 10.47 6.08 -5.27
CA LEU A 71 9.29 5.65 -6.03
C LEU A 71 8.50 6.79 -6.69
N LEU A 72 9.11 7.97 -6.91
CA LEU A 72 8.42 9.10 -7.54
C LEU A 72 7.94 8.78 -8.96
N ASN A 73 8.72 8.02 -9.72
CA ASN A 73 8.34 7.69 -11.09
C ASN A 73 7.18 6.71 -11.11
N GLU A 74 7.20 5.72 -10.23
CA GLU A 74 6.14 4.76 -10.01
C GLU A 74 4.86 5.49 -9.57
N TYR A 75 4.94 6.39 -8.57
CA TYR A 75 3.83 7.24 -8.12
C TYR A 75 3.10 7.95 -9.27
N LYS A 76 3.86 8.48 -10.25
CA LYS A 76 3.29 9.20 -11.40
C LYS A 76 2.57 8.29 -12.40
N ASN A 77 2.87 7.00 -12.39
CA ASN A 77 2.30 6.02 -13.32
C ASN A 77 1.18 5.18 -12.70
N VAL A 78 0.95 5.27 -11.38
CA VAL A 78 -0.16 4.59 -10.70
C VAL A 78 -1.51 5.12 -11.21
N ASP A 79 -2.40 4.22 -11.61
CA ASP A 79 -3.82 4.55 -11.75
C ASP A 79 -4.47 4.64 -10.37
N TRP A 80 -4.73 5.88 -9.93
CA TRP A 80 -5.30 6.14 -8.61
C TRP A 80 -6.78 5.76 -8.49
N GLU A 81 -7.46 5.45 -9.60
CA GLU A 81 -8.85 4.96 -9.57
C GLU A 81 -8.92 3.42 -9.40
N ASP A 82 -7.81 2.69 -9.67
CA ASP A 82 -7.69 1.25 -9.45
C ASP A 82 -7.12 0.93 -8.05
N GLU A 83 -7.99 0.40 -7.19
CA GLU A 83 -7.63 0.03 -5.81
C GLU A 83 -6.45 -0.94 -5.76
N ARG A 84 -6.40 -1.93 -6.65
CA ARG A 84 -5.37 -2.98 -6.65
C ARG A 84 -4.01 -2.40 -6.99
N GLU A 85 -3.94 -1.44 -7.91
CA GLU A 85 -2.69 -0.77 -8.27
C GLU A 85 -2.15 0.07 -7.11
N VAL A 86 -3.03 0.81 -6.43
CA VAL A 86 -2.68 1.60 -5.24
C VAL A 86 -2.24 0.70 -4.08
N VAL A 87 -2.87 -0.47 -3.88
CA VAL A 87 -2.45 -1.47 -2.90
C VAL A 87 -1.05 -2.01 -3.21
N ASN A 88 -0.81 -2.41 -4.47
CA ASN A 88 0.48 -2.89 -4.91
C ASN A 88 1.57 -1.83 -4.70
N PHE A 89 1.24 -0.56 -4.93
CA PHE A 89 2.13 0.56 -4.70
C PHE A 89 2.45 0.78 -3.21
N ALA A 90 1.46 0.68 -2.31
CA ALA A 90 1.70 0.72 -0.87
C ALA A 90 2.66 -0.39 -0.40
N VAL A 91 2.52 -1.60 -0.97
CA VAL A 91 3.44 -2.71 -0.68
C VAL A 91 4.85 -2.43 -1.22
N GLN A 92 5.01 -1.75 -2.35
CA GLN A 92 6.33 -1.32 -2.83
C GLN A 92 6.96 -0.29 -1.88
N ILE A 93 6.20 0.69 -1.41
CA ILE A 93 6.64 1.67 -0.40
C ILE A 93 7.08 0.94 0.87
N TRP A 94 6.27 -0.02 1.32
CA TRP A 94 6.66 -0.90 2.42
C TRP A 94 8.01 -1.52 2.11
N ASN A 95 8.20 -2.18 0.97
CA ASN A 95 9.43 -2.89 0.63
C ASN A 95 10.70 -2.01 0.57
N ILE A 96 10.57 -0.71 0.30
CA ILE A 96 11.71 0.22 0.29
C ILE A 96 11.90 1.00 1.59
N ARG A 97 11.07 0.76 2.63
CA ARG A 97 11.26 1.34 3.97
C ARG A 97 12.67 0.99 4.46
N LYS A 98 13.57 1.96 4.45
CA LYS A 98 14.93 1.85 4.97
C LYS A 98 15.08 2.75 6.17
#